data_AF-A0A9P7E7Y6-F1
#
_entry.id   AF-A0A9P7E7Y6-F1
#
_cell.length_a   1.000
_cell.length_b   1.000
_cell.length_c   1.000
_cell.angle_alpha   90.00
_cell.angle_beta   90.00
_cell.angle_gamma   90.00
#
_symmetry.space_group_name_H-M   'P 1'
#
loop_
_entity.id
_entity.type
_entity.pdbx_description
1 polymer ?
#
loop_
_entity_poly.entity_id
_entity_poly.type
_entity_poly.pdbx_seq_one_letter_code
_entity_poly.pdbx_strand_id
1 'polypeptide(L)'
;VDGTSNKFCNKNTNIVELYSEIVKDDTQITYYNSGVGTYAKGHTHWMKQVLNVFDLAFAFNISQTIMDAYRWLSDKYCPGDKIFLFGFSRGAYQVRALAGMIHEMGLILPGNLEQIPYAFDLYSAINSEKSEDKKLAAGFKSTFSRQGIVIHFIGVWDTVSSVGIKKEKILPSTDTCDHVCYFRHALALDEHRVKFLPEYVYGGMSD
;
A
#
# COMPACT_ATOMS: atom_id res chain seq x y z
N VAL A 1 2.46 0.20 7.75
CA VAL A 1 3.05 -0.94 7.01
C VAL A 1 4.55 -0.71 6.89
N ASP A 2 5.35 -1.63 7.41
CA ASP A 2 6.81 -1.50 7.41
C ASP A 2 7.44 -1.97 6.07
N GLY A 3 8.69 -1.60 5.82
CA GLY A 3 9.45 -2.06 4.67
C GLY A 3 9.79 -3.55 4.73
N THR A 4 9.88 -4.23 3.59
CA THR A 4 10.16 -5.68 3.61
C THR A 4 11.53 -6.00 4.20
N SER A 5 11.57 -7.12 4.94
CA SER A 5 12.72 -7.62 5.72
C SER A 5 13.00 -6.86 7.02
N ASN A 6 12.14 -5.91 7.42
CA ASN A 6 12.18 -5.33 8.75
C ASN A 6 11.44 -6.24 9.74
N LYS A 7 11.97 -6.32 10.96
CA LYS A 7 11.33 -6.99 12.09
C LYS A 7 11.55 -6.13 13.31
N PHE A 8 10.60 -6.16 14.23
CA PHE A 8 10.79 -5.63 15.57
C PHE A 8 12.08 -6.21 16.16
N CYS A 9 13.05 -5.34 16.47
CA CYS A 9 14.34 -5.71 17.00
C CYS A 9 14.96 -4.51 17.73
N ASN A 10 16.19 -4.63 18.22
CA ASN A 10 16.87 -3.53 18.93
C ASN A 10 17.15 -2.29 18.05
N LYS A 11 16.89 -2.37 16.74
CA LYS A 11 16.96 -1.25 15.79
C LYS A 11 15.68 -1.21 14.96
N ASN A 12 14.68 -0.52 15.50
CA ASN A 12 13.37 -0.39 14.89
C ASN A 12 13.36 0.64 13.76
N THR A 13 12.34 0.54 12.91
CA THR A 13 12.04 1.55 11.90
C THR A 13 11.20 2.67 12.49
N ASN A 14 11.14 3.81 11.79
CA ASN A 14 10.23 4.89 12.16
C ASN A 14 8.75 4.45 12.20
N ILE A 15 8.37 3.39 11.47
CA ILE A 15 7.01 2.84 11.53
C ILE A 15 6.77 2.15 12.87
N VAL A 16 7.73 1.35 13.35
CA VAL A 16 7.61 0.66 14.63
C VAL A 16 7.66 1.64 15.80
N GLU A 17 8.57 2.63 15.74
CA GLU A 17 8.64 3.70 16.74
C GLU A 17 7.36 4.54 16.75
N LEU A 18 6.83 4.94 15.60
CA LEU A 18 5.52 5.61 15.56
C LEU A 18 4.41 4.73 16.13
N TYR A 19 4.42 3.43 15.82
CA TYR A 19 3.41 2.49 16.29
C TYR A 19 3.47 2.24 17.80
N SER A 20 4.65 2.31 18.43
CA SER A 20 4.77 2.20 19.88
C SER A 20 4.13 3.38 20.59
N GLU A 21 4.26 4.58 20.04
CA GLU A 21 3.74 5.83 20.62
C GLU A 21 2.23 6.05 20.39
N ILE A 22 1.60 5.30 19.49
CA ILE A 22 0.17 5.41 19.23
C ILE A 22 -0.65 4.90 20.44
N VAL A 23 -1.66 5.67 20.84
CA VAL A 23 -2.69 5.26 21.81
C VAL A 23 -3.52 4.11 21.22
N LYS A 24 -3.74 3.06 22.02
CA LYS A 24 -4.44 1.83 21.62
C LYS A 24 -5.61 1.57 22.54
N ASP A 25 -6.64 2.40 22.40
CA ASP A 25 -7.90 2.29 23.13
C ASP A 25 -9.09 2.14 22.17
N ASP A 26 -10.30 2.12 22.70
CA ASP A 26 -11.53 1.94 21.91
C ASP A 26 -11.83 3.10 20.94
N THR A 27 -11.12 4.22 21.07
CA THR A 27 -11.26 5.39 20.18
C THR A 27 -10.22 5.40 19.05
N GLN A 28 -9.15 4.61 19.18
CA GLN A 28 -8.08 4.51 18.20
C GLN A 28 -7.68 3.06 17.94
N ILE A 29 -8.25 2.50 16.87
CA ILE A 29 -7.92 1.18 16.37
C ILE A 29 -6.67 1.19 15.51
N THR A 30 -5.84 0.14 15.62
CA THR A 30 -4.53 0.10 14.99
C THR A 30 -4.25 -1.20 14.25
N TYR A 31 -3.55 -1.10 13.12
CA TYR A 31 -3.07 -2.23 12.34
C TYR A 31 -1.59 -2.06 12.01
N TYR A 32 -0.79 -3.09 12.28
CA TYR A 32 0.62 -3.16 11.90
C TYR A 32 0.89 -4.39 11.06
N ASN A 33 1.66 -4.20 10.00
CA ASN A 33 2.21 -5.26 9.17
C ASN A 33 3.71 -5.00 9.03
N SER A 34 4.52 -6.02 9.34
CA SER A 34 5.99 -5.92 9.40
C SER A 34 6.68 -5.95 8.04
N GLY A 35 5.96 -6.10 6.93
CA GLY A 35 6.55 -6.30 5.61
C GLY A 35 7.31 -7.63 5.55
N VAL A 36 6.65 -8.73 5.17
CA VAL A 36 7.25 -10.07 5.25
C VAL A 36 8.53 -10.13 4.40
N GLY A 37 9.63 -10.58 5.02
CA GLY A 37 10.90 -10.86 4.36
C GLY A 37 10.99 -12.33 3.97
N THR A 38 11.07 -12.62 2.67
CA THR A 38 11.39 -13.94 2.14
C THR A 38 12.88 -14.22 2.42
N TYR A 39 13.19 -14.85 3.56
CA TYR A 39 14.51 -15.43 3.77
C TYR A 39 14.63 -16.66 2.87
N ALA A 40 15.23 -16.52 1.69
CA ALA A 40 15.86 -17.67 1.07
C ALA A 40 17.08 -18.03 1.92
N LYS A 41 16.92 -19.02 2.80
CA LYS A 41 18.04 -19.79 3.30
C LYS A 41 18.66 -20.52 2.11
N GLY A 42 19.88 -20.19 1.73
CA GLY A 42 20.66 -21.01 0.80
C GLY A 42 21.63 -20.23 -0.06
N HIS A 43 22.92 -20.32 0.27
CA HIS A 43 23.99 -20.13 -0.69
C HIS A 43 23.78 -21.05 -1.90
N THR A 44 23.68 -20.53 -3.12
CA THR A 44 24.28 -21.16 -4.31
C THR A 44 24.15 -20.30 -5.56
N HIS A 45 25.13 -20.49 -6.43
CA HIS A 45 25.49 -19.76 -7.64
C HIS A 45 24.53 -20.09 -8.82
N TRP A 46 23.44 -19.33 -9.03
CA TRP A 46 22.61 -19.35 -10.24
C TRP A 46 21.73 -18.08 -10.38
N MET A 47 22.36 -16.94 -10.72
CA MET A 47 21.81 -15.59 -10.54
C MET A 47 20.65 -15.15 -11.48
N LYS A 48 20.05 -16.00 -12.33
CA LYS A 48 18.98 -15.55 -13.26
C LYS A 48 17.60 -16.15 -13.00
N GLN A 49 17.50 -17.42 -12.62
CA GLN A 49 16.20 -18.03 -12.35
C GLN A 49 15.73 -17.79 -10.89
N VAL A 50 16.67 -17.51 -9.97
CA VAL A 50 16.40 -17.06 -8.60
C VAL A 50 15.67 -15.71 -8.55
N LEU A 51 16.05 -14.77 -9.43
CA LEU A 51 15.46 -13.42 -9.47
C LEU A 51 13.96 -13.48 -9.78
N ASN A 52 13.56 -14.24 -10.82
CA ASN A 52 12.15 -14.36 -11.18
C ASN A 52 11.28 -14.96 -10.06
N VAL A 53 11.82 -15.91 -9.27
CA VAL A 53 11.09 -16.50 -8.14
C VAL A 53 10.98 -15.50 -6.99
N PHE A 54 12.03 -14.72 -6.73
CA PHE A 54 11.98 -13.65 -5.74
C PHE A 54 11.02 -12.54 -6.13
N ASP A 55 11.06 -12.07 -7.38
CA ASP A 55 10.19 -11.00 -7.88
C ASP A 55 8.72 -11.45 -7.86
N LEU A 56 8.42 -12.71 -8.21
CA LEU A 56 7.07 -13.25 -8.14
C LEU A 56 6.57 -13.42 -6.70
N ALA A 57 7.39 -13.98 -5.81
CA ALA A 57 7.07 -14.09 -4.38
C ALA A 57 6.90 -12.70 -3.74
N PHE A 58 7.64 -11.72 -4.25
CA PHE A 58 7.58 -10.34 -3.81
C PHE A 58 6.30 -9.64 -4.26
N ALA A 59 5.93 -9.74 -5.55
CA ALA A 59 4.68 -9.21 -6.08
C ALA A 59 3.47 -9.83 -5.37
N PHE A 60 3.49 -11.14 -5.14
CA PHE A 60 2.47 -11.84 -4.36
C PHE A 60 2.37 -11.32 -2.92
N ASN A 61 3.50 -11.00 -2.30
CA ASN A 61 3.53 -10.44 -0.94
C ASN A 61 3.01 -9.00 -0.88
N ILE A 62 3.21 -8.20 -1.94
CA ILE A 62 2.64 -6.86 -2.06
C ILE A 62 1.11 -6.93 -2.13
N SER A 63 0.56 -7.72 -3.04
CA SER A 63 -0.90 -7.84 -3.19
C SER A 63 -1.54 -8.36 -1.91
N GLN A 64 -0.96 -9.39 -1.28
CA GLN A 64 -1.46 -9.92 -0.02
C GLN A 64 -1.47 -8.86 1.10
N THR A 65 -0.37 -8.10 1.26
CA THR A 65 -0.29 -7.05 2.29
C THR A 65 -1.35 -5.97 2.09
N ILE A 66 -1.59 -5.56 0.84
CA ILE A 66 -2.62 -4.57 0.50
C ILE A 66 -4.01 -5.14 0.79
N MET A 67 -4.30 -6.36 0.34
CA MET A 67 -5.59 -7.02 0.57
C MET A 67 -5.88 -7.25 2.05
N ASP A 68 -4.88 -7.65 2.85
CA ASP A 68 -5.04 -7.86 4.29
C ASP A 68 -5.35 -6.54 5.02
N ALA A 69 -4.61 -5.47 4.68
CA ALA A 69 -4.86 -4.15 5.24
C ALA A 69 -6.23 -3.60 4.81
N TYR A 70 -6.61 -3.78 3.55
CA TYR A 70 -7.93 -3.42 3.02
C TYR A 70 -9.05 -4.18 3.72
N ARG A 71 -8.88 -5.50 3.93
CA ARG A 71 -9.83 -6.35 4.66
C ARG A 71 -9.99 -5.88 6.10
N TRP A 72 -8.89 -5.69 6.81
CA TRP A 72 -8.91 -5.22 8.20
C TRP A 72 -9.62 -3.87 8.31
N LEU A 73 -9.28 -2.92 7.44
CA LEU A 73 -9.90 -1.60 7.44
C LEU A 73 -11.39 -1.68 7.12
N SER A 74 -11.79 -2.50 6.15
CA SER A 74 -13.20 -2.67 5.77
C SER A 74 -14.04 -3.29 6.89
N ASP A 75 -13.46 -4.23 7.67
CA ASP A 75 -14.11 -4.85 8.83
C ASP A 75 -14.29 -3.89 10.00
N LYS A 76 -13.33 -2.99 10.21
CA LYS A 76 -13.30 -2.09 11.37
C LYS A 76 -13.89 -0.70 11.13
N TYR A 77 -13.94 -0.25 9.89
CA TYR A 77 -14.38 1.09 9.56
C TYR A 77 -15.84 1.36 9.95
N CYS A 78 -16.04 2.40 10.74
CA CYS A 78 -17.33 3.00 11.05
C CYS A 78 -17.49 4.33 10.27
N PRO A 79 -18.71 4.66 9.79
CA PRO A 79 -18.93 5.94 9.13
C PRO A 79 -18.52 7.13 10.00
N GLY A 80 -17.65 7.99 9.46
CA GLY A 80 -17.10 9.15 10.17
C GLY A 80 -15.67 8.96 10.68
N ASP A 81 -15.15 7.72 10.66
CA ASP A 81 -13.77 7.45 11.07
C ASP A 81 -12.76 8.16 10.16
N LYS A 82 -11.67 8.63 10.78
CA LYS A 82 -10.53 9.20 10.05
C LYS A 82 -9.48 8.11 9.81
N ILE A 83 -9.10 7.94 8.54
CA ILE A 83 -8.13 6.93 8.12
C ILE A 83 -6.73 7.54 8.04
N PHE A 84 -5.79 6.98 8.79
CA PHE A 84 -4.38 7.35 8.78
C PHE A 84 -3.53 6.17 8.27
N LEU A 85 -2.74 6.40 7.23
CA LEU A 85 -1.88 5.39 6.64
C LEU A 85 -0.41 5.80 6.76
N PHE A 86 0.43 4.87 7.24
CA PHE A 86 1.86 5.09 7.39
C PHE A 86 2.68 4.00 6.74
N GLY A 87 3.71 4.37 5.99
CA GLY A 87 4.55 3.41 5.28
C GLY A 87 6.02 3.80 5.15
N PHE A 88 6.91 2.82 5.16
CA PHE A 88 8.35 3.03 4.95
C PHE A 88 8.86 2.18 3.79
N SER A 89 9.71 2.74 2.92
CA SER A 89 10.35 2.05 1.81
C SER A 89 9.30 1.40 0.90
N ARG A 90 9.30 0.08 0.78
CA ARG A 90 8.26 -0.66 0.04
C ARG A 90 6.89 -0.64 0.71
N GLY A 91 6.86 -0.55 2.04
CA GLY A 91 5.64 -0.34 2.82
C GLY A 91 4.98 1.00 2.49
N ALA A 92 5.76 2.02 2.10
CA ALA A 92 5.23 3.28 1.61
C ALA A 92 4.49 3.12 0.27
N TYR A 93 5.04 2.33 -0.66
CA TYR A 93 4.34 2.01 -1.91
C TYR A 93 3.04 1.24 -1.62
N GLN A 94 3.08 0.25 -0.73
CA GLN A 94 1.91 -0.53 -0.35
C GLN A 94 0.79 0.34 0.25
N VAL A 95 1.10 1.31 1.12
CA VAL A 95 0.05 2.21 1.66
C VAL A 95 -0.49 3.21 0.65
N ARG A 96 0.34 3.67 -0.30
CA ARG A 96 -0.11 4.48 -1.44
C ARG A 96 -1.05 3.66 -2.35
N ALA A 97 -0.73 2.40 -2.59
CA ALA A 97 -1.58 1.51 -3.37
C ALA A 97 -2.89 1.15 -2.64
N LEU A 98 -2.82 0.93 -1.33
CA LEU A 98 -4.01 0.79 -0.49
C LEU A 98 -4.91 2.03 -0.60
N ALA A 99 -4.30 3.23 -0.60
CA ALA A 99 -5.04 4.48 -0.74
C ALA A 99 -5.77 4.57 -2.10
N GLY A 100 -5.07 4.25 -3.18
CA GLY A 100 -5.66 4.17 -4.52
C GLY A 100 -6.77 3.13 -4.60
N MET A 101 -6.60 1.95 -4.01
CA MET A 101 -7.62 0.92 -3.98
C MET A 101 -8.88 1.38 -3.23
N ILE A 102 -8.74 2.05 -2.09
CA ILE A 102 -9.88 2.62 -1.35
C ILE A 102 -10.57 3.70 -2.18
N HIS A 103 -9.80 4.52 -2.89
CA HIS A 103 -10.36 5.55 -3.77
C HIS A 103 -11.20 4.94 -4.91
N GLU A 104 -10.67 3.95 -5.61
CA GLU A 104 -11.32 3.35 -6.79
C GLU A 104 -12.43 2.36 -6.41
N MET A 105 -12.23 1.54 -5.37
CA MET A 105 -13.14 0.46 -4.99
C MET A 105 -14.05 0.78 -3.80
N GLY A 106 -13.80 1.86 -3.05
CA GLY A 106 -14.44 2.11 -1.75
C GLY A 106 -13.94 1.14 -0.67
N LEU A 107 -14.66 1.03 0.47
CA LEU A 107 -14.42 -0.01 1.49
C LEU A 107 -15.52 -1.05 1.43
N ILE A 108 -15.16 -2.32 1.30
CA ILE A 108 -16.14 -3.38 1.08
C ILE A 108 -17.09 -3.53 2.26
N LEU A 109 -18.38 -3.76 1.98
CA LEU A 109 -19.39 -3.96 3.00
C LEU A 109 -19.24 -5.33 3.69
N PRO A 110 -19.57 -5.44 4.99
CA PRO A 110 -19.60 -6.72 5.69
C PRO A 110 -20.40 -7.79 4.94
N GLY A 111 -19.92 -9.03 4.96
CA GLY A 111 -20.51 -10.15 4.22
C GLY A 111 -19.96 -10.36 2.80
N ASN A 112 -19.23 -9.40 2.23
CA ASN A 112 -18.66 -9.49 0.89
C ASN A 112 -17.13 -9.69 0.86
N LEU A 113 -16.51 -10.06 1.97
CA LEU A 113 -15.05 -10.11 2.11
C LEU A 113 -14.36 -11.05 1.10
N GLU A 114 -15.06 -12.06 0.58
CA GLU A 114 -14.55 -12.97 -0.45
C GLU A 114 -14.39 -12.30 -1.83
N GLN A 115 -14.94 -11.10 -2.02
CA GLN A 115 -14.75 -10.31 -3.25
C GLN A 115 -13.47 -9.46 -3.21
N ILE A 116 -12.74 -9.42 -2.10
CA ILE A 116 -11.53 -8.59 -1.97
C ILE A 116 -10.45 -8.95 -3.02
N PRO A 117 -10.15 -10.23 -3.30
CA PRO A 117 -9.22 -10.58 -4.36
C PRO A 117 -9.66 -10.06 -5.73
N TYR A 118 -10.95 -10.19 -6.04
CA TYR A 118 -11.52 -9.67 -7.28
C TYR A 118 -11.48 -8.14 -7.34
N ALA A 119 -11.76 -7.45 -6.24
CA ALA A 119 -11.64 -6.01 -6.13
C ALA A 119 -10.20 -5.53 -6.39
N PHE A 120 -9.21 -6.26 -5.86
CA PHE A 120 -7.80 -5.98 -6.09
C PHE A 120 -7.41 -6.20 -7.56
N ASP A 121 -7.90 -7.26 -8.20
CA ASP A 121 -7.67 -7.52 -9.62
C ASP A 121 -8.27 -6.42 -10.50
N LEU A 122 -9.51 -6.00 -10.21
CA LEU A 122 -10.16 -4.88 -10.89
C LEU A 122 -9.35 -3.60 -10.73
N TYR A 123 -8.99 -3.24 -9.49
CA TYR A 123 -8.15 -2.09 -9.18
C TYR A 123 -6.83 -2.14 -9.95
N SER A 124 -6.10 -3.25 -9.88
CA SER A 124 -4.81 -3.42 -10.56
C SER A 124 -4.94 -3.36 -12.08
N ALA A 125 -6.09 -3.76 -12.63
CA ALA A 125 -6.38 -3.74 -14.05
C ALA A 125 -6.74 -2.35 -14.60
N ILE A 126 -7.19 -1.39 -13.77
CA ILE A 126 -7.61 -0.05 -14.23
C ILE A 126 -6.52 0.56 -15.12
N ASN A 127 -6.90 0.92 -16.34
CA ASN A 127 -6.14 1.78 -17.21
C ASN A 127 -6.93 3.08 -17.40
N SER A 128 -6.34 4.22 -17.03
CA SER A 128 -6.98 5.53 -17.07
C SER A 128 -7.50 5.93 -18.46
N GLU A 129 -6.94 5.37 -19.53
CA GLU A 129 -7.35 5.62 -20.92
C GLU A 129 -8.56 4.76 -21.35
N LYS A 130 -8.87 3.69 -20.61
CA LYS A 130 -9.98 2.78 -20.91
C LYS A 130 -11.19 3.11 -20.04
N SER A 131 -12.21 3.70 -20.67
CA SER A 131 -13.45 4.09 -20.00
C SER A 131 -14.20 2.89 -19.38
N GLU A 132 -14.14 1.72 -20.01
CA GLU A 132 -14.81 0.51 -19.51
C GLU A 132 -14.24 0.01 -18.18
N ASP A 133 -12.92 0.07 -17.98
CA ASP A 133 -12.29 -0.34 -16.72
C ASP A 133 -12.78 0.54 -15.56
N LYS A 134 -12.89 1.86 -15.81
CA LYS A 134 -13.43 2.82 -14.83
C LYS A 134 -14.92 2.59 -14.54
N LYS A 135 -15.72 2.26 -15.55
CA LYS A 135 -17.14 1.93 -15.35
C LYS A 135 -17.30 0.67 -14.51
N LEU A 136 -16.48 -0.35 -14.76
CA LEU A 136 -16.52 -1.59 -14.00
C LEU A 136 -16.11 -1.37 -12.54
N ALA A 137 -15.04 -0.61 -12.31
CA ALA A 137 -14.62 -0.17 -10.98
C ALA A 137 -15.73 0.60 -10.23
N ALA A 138 -16.36 1.57 -10.90
CA ALA A 138 -17.46 2.34 -10.33
C ALA A 138 -18.69 1.46 -10.02
N GLY A 139 -19.00 0.49 -10.89
CA GLY A 139 -20.06 -0.49 -10.67
C GLY A 139 -19.78 -1.42 -9.49
N PHE A 140 -18.54 -1.88 -9.35
CA PHE A 140 -18.12 -2.65 -8.18
C PHE A 140 -18.29 -1.83 -6.90
N LYS A 141 -17.75 -0.61 -6.88
CA LYS A 141 -17.81 0.31 -5.74
C LYS A 141 -19.25 0.63 -5.32
N SER A 142 -20.16 0.83 -6.27
CA SER A 142 -21.56 1.12 -5.96
C SER A 142 -22.33 -0.11 -5.45
N THR A 143 -21.92 -1.31 -5.84
CA THR A 143 -22.61 -2.56 -5.49
C THR A 143 -22.15 -3.12 -4.15
N PHE A 144 -20.84 -3.18 -3.92
CA PHE A 144 -20.25 -3.96 -2.82
C PHE A 144 -19.62 -3.10 -1.72
N SER A 145 -19.48 -1.80 -1.90
CA SER A 145 -18.65 -0.97 -1.02
C SER A 145 -19.37 0.25 -0.44
N ARG A 146 -18.90 0.68 0.73
CA ARG A 146 -19.17 2.01 1.28
C ARG A 146 -18.55 3.07 0.37
N GLN A 147 -19.34 4.08 0.05
CA GLN A 147 -18.93 5.22 -0.78
C GLN A 147 -18.53 6.41 0.09
N GLY A 148 -17.90 7.42 -0.53
CA GLY A 148 -17.50 8.65 0.15
C GLY A 148 -16.37 8.48 1.17
N ILE A 149 -15.62 7.38 1.10
CA ILE A 149 -14.47 7.16 1.97
C ILE A 149 -13.33 8.08 1.53
N VAL A 150 -12.82 8.87 2.47
CA VAL A 150 -11.69 9.78 2.25
C VAL A 150 -10.57 9.41 3.21
N ILE A 151 -9.35 9.37 2.71
CA ILE A 151 -8.17 9.11 3.53
C ILE A 151 -7.73 10.43 4.12
N HIS A 152 -7.66 10.49 5.45
CA HIS A 152 -7.36 11.73 6.14
C HIS A 152 -5.87 12.07 6.06
N PHE A 153 -5.00 11.08 6.26
CA PHE A 153 -3.57 11.33 6.26
C PHE A 153 -2.77 10.16 5.69
N ILE A 154 -1.77 10.46 4.87
CA ILE A 154 -0.73 9.52 4.46
C ILE A 154 0.64 10.09 4.83
N GLY A 155 1.36 9.36 5.67
CA GLY A 155 2.74 9.65 6.07
C GLY A 155 3.70 8.58 5.58
N VAL A 156 4.60 8.93 4.67
CA VAL A 156 5.54 7.96 4.10
C VAL A 156 7.00 8.40 4.23
N TRP A 157 7.87 7.41 4.43
CA TRP A 157 9.32 7.57 4.43
C TRP A 157 9.92 6.82 3.26
N ASP A 158 10.71 7.54 2.46
CA ASP A 158 11.63 6.99 1.45
C ASP A 158 10.98 5.94 0.53
N THR A 159 9.81 6.27 -0.05
CA THR A 159 9.08 5.36 -0.95
C THR A 159 9.97 4.87 -2.09
N VAL A 160 10.11 3.55 -2.19
CA VAL A 160 10.78 2.89 -3.32
C VAL A 160 9.87 1.81 -3.90
N SER A 161 9.73 1.79 -5.22
CA SER A 161 9.18 0.63 -5.92
C SER A 161 10.23 -0.48 -6.07
N SER A 162 9.79 -1.70 -6.32
CA SER A 162 10.67 -2.83 -6.67
C SER A 162 11.42 -2.53 -7.96
N VAL A 163 12.62 -1.96 -7.84
CA VAL A 163 13.52 -1.83 -8.99
C VAL A 163 14.14 -3.20 -9.28
N GLY A 164 13.58 -3.92 -10.26
CA GLY A 164 14.17 -5.18 -10.74
C GLY A 164 13.35 -5.95 -11.77
N ILE A 165 13.44 -5.57 -13.06
CA ILE A 165 13.03 -6.34 -14.26
C ILE A 165 11.54 -6.25 -14.66
N LYS A 166 11.33 -5.59 -15.81
CA LYS A 166 10.08 -5.08 -16.42
C LYS A 166 9.46 -3.96 -15.58
N LYS A 167 9.03 -2.88 -16.23
CA LYS A 167 8.16 -1.88 -15.62
C LYS A 167 6.90 -2.62 -15.14
N GLU A 168 6.90 -3.09 -13.90
CA GLU A 168 5.68 -3.56 -13.26
C GLU A 168 4.68 -2.41 -13.37
N LYS A 169 3.44 -2.75 -13.71
CA LYS A 169 2.39 -1.76 -13.88
C LYS A 169 2.22 -1.04 -12.54
N ILE A 170 2.61 0.24 -12.50
CA ILE A 170 2.40 1.11 -11.34
C ILE A 170 0.92 1.02 -10.99
N LEU A 171 0.62 0.68 -9.75
CA LEU A 171 -0.76 0.53 -9.32
C LEU A 171 -1.47 1.90 -9.42
N PRO A 172 -2.74 1.94 -9.86
CA PRO A 172 -3.41 3.21 -10.10
C PRO A 172 -3.46 4.10 -8.85
N SER A 173 -3.35 5.41 -9.07
CA SER A 173 -3.46 6.42 -8.01
C SER A 173 -2.40 6.29 -6.89
N THR A 174 -1.29 5.62 -7.18
CA THR A 174 -0.13 5.60 -6.27
C THR A 174 0.71 6.87 -6.38
N ASP A 175 0.69 7.55 -7.52
CA ASP A 175 1.49 8.73 -7.84
C ASP A 175 0.74 10.07 -7.69
N THR A 176 -0.55 10.04 -7.36
CA THR A 176 -1.40 11.22 -7.12
C THR A 176 -1.85 11.30 -5.66
N CYS A 177 -2.23 12.49 -5.20
CA CYS A 177 -2.70 12.69 -3.82
C CYS A 177 -4.07 13.40 -3.71
N ASP A 178 -4.77 13.65 -4.83
CA ASP A 178 -6.05 14.37 -4.85
C ASP A 178 -7.19 13.66 -4.08
N HIS A 179 -7.00 12.38 -3.76
CA HIS A 179 -7.93 11.54 -3.01
C HIS A 179 -7.62 11.47 -1.50
N VAL A 180 -6.68 12.30 -1.02
CA VAL A 180 -6.16 12.31 0.35
C VAL A 180 -6.21 13.74 0.90
N CYS A 181 -6.64 13.93 2.15
CA CYS A 181 -6.66 15.29 2.72
C CYS A 181 -5.25 15.82 2.98
N TYR A 182 -4.37 14.99 3.55
CA TYR A 182 -3.00 15.37 3.87
C TYR A 182 -2.01 14.29 3.46
N PHE A 183 -1.07 14.65 2.59
CA PHE A 183 0.04 13.79 2.20
C PHE A 183 1.37 14.37 2.68
N ARG A 184 2.22 13.55 3.30
CA ARG A 184 3.56 13.91 3.76
C ARG A 184 4.54 12.81 3.40
N HIS A 185 5.65 13.17 2.75
CA HIS A 185 6.69 12.24 2.33
C HIS A 185 8.06 12.76 2.73
N ALA A 186 8.74 12.04 3.62
CA ALA A 186 10.13 12.29 4.00
C ALA A 186 11.08 11.52 3.06
N LEU A 187 12.01 12.22 2.42
CA LEU A 187 12.96 11.66 1.45
C LEU A 187 14.38 11.67 2.00
N ALA A 188 15.15 10.60 1.75
CA ALA A 188 16.58 10.56 2.05
C ALA A 188 17.36 11.32 0.97
N LEU A 189 17.99 12.44 1.33
CA LEU A 189 18.77 13.25 0.39
C LEU A 189 20.10 12.59 -0.02
N ASP A 190 20.66 11.76 0.87
CA ASP A 190 21.96 11.10 0.68
C ASP A 190 21.83 9.62 0.20
N GLU A 191 20.66 9.22 -0.33
CA GLU A 191 20.47 7.88 -0.89
C GLU A 191 21.04 7.81 -2.31
N HIS A 192 22.21 7.18 -2.44
CA HIS A 192 22.95 7.09 -3.72
C HIS A 192 22.88 5.69 -4.39
N ARG A 193 22.17 4.72 -3.81
CA ARG A 193 22.09 3.37 -4.40
C ARG A 193 21.10 3.35 -5.56
N VAL A 194 21.56 2.94 -6.74
CA VAL A 194 20.78 2.89 -8.00
C VAL A 194 19.46 2.10 -7.92
N LYS A 195 19.34 1.17 -6.96
CA LYS A 195 18.13 0.35 -6.75
C LYS A 195 17.08 0.97 -5.83
N PHE A 196 17.35 2.15 -5.27
CA PHE A 196 16.51 2.84 -4.28
C PHE A 196 16.14 4.25 -4.77
N LEU A 197 15.81 4.36 -6.06
CA LEU A 197 15.33 5.64 -6.59
C LEU A 197 13.97 5.98 -5.93
N PRO A 198 13.84 7.17 -5.34
CA PRO A 198 12.61 7.56 -4.67
C PRO A 198 11.48 7.78 -5.68
N GLU A 199 10.28 7.33 -5.32
CA GLU A 199 9.06 7.64 -6.06
C GLU A 199 8.42 8.93 -5.57
N TYR A 200 8.42 9.94 -6.43
CA TYR A 200 7.73 11.21 -6.17
C TYR A 200 6.21 11.05 -6.26
N VAL A 201 5.49 11.96 -5.61
CA VAL A 201 4.05 12.17 -5.81
C VAL A 201 3.87 13.47 -6.57
N TYR A 202 2.94 13.46 -7.52
CA TYR A 202 2.55 14.63 -8.30
C TYR A 202 1.20 15.16 -7.81
N GLY A 203 1.04 16.48 -7.82
CA GLY A 203 -0.18 17.17 -7.38
C GLY A 203 -0.13 17.68 -5.93
N GLY A 204 -1.27 18.17 -5.45
CA GLY A 204 -1.42 18.78 -4.13
C GLY A 204 -1.17 20.30 -4.11
N MET A 205 -1.76 20.98 -3.13
CA MET A 205 -1.48 22.38 -2.81
C MET A 205 -0.77 22.44 -1.45
N SER A 206 0.27 23.26 -1.34
CA SER A 206 0.88 23.58 -0.04
C SER A 206 0.07 24.66 0.64
N ASP A 207 -0.42 24.39 1.84
CA ASP A 207 -0.99 25.39 2.75
C ASP A 207 0.08 26.40 3.22
#